data_AF-Q4BVR4-F1
#
_entry.id   AF-Q4BVR4-F1
#
_cell.length_a   1.000
_cell.length_b   1.000
_cell.length_c   1.000
_cell.angle_alpha   90.00
_cell.angle_beta   90.00
_cell.angle_gamma   90.00
#
_symmetry.space_group_name_H-M   'P 1'
#
loop_
_entity.id
_entity.type
_entity.pdbx_description
1 polymer ?
#
loop_
_entity_poly.entity_id
_entity_poly.type
_entity_poly.pdbx_seq_one_letter_code
_entity_poly.pdbx_strand_id
1 'polypeptide(L)'
;MSSASNEQSSIIRTERGLTITGTRITLYDVMDYLKAQYPPKLIREKLGLNNEQICSALAYIETHRTEVEAEYQECLQTAAEIRQYWEERNRERFAKIASMPPKPGQEALRAKLQAWKTRALAQSRQLRSNSELLNNWGTLSNEGLMQYLLIKPPDNYS
;
A
#
# COMPACT_ATOMS: atom_id res chain seq x y z
N MET A 1 -45.17 -2.01 12.99
CA MET A 1 -44.89 -2.08 11.54
C MET A 1 -43.80 -1.08 11.26
N SER A 2 -42.57 -1.55 11.06
CA SER A 2 -41.42 -0.68 10.88
C SER A 2 -41.33 -0.26 9.43
N SER A 3 -41.49 1.04 9.18
CA SER A 3 -41.29 1.67 7.88
C SER A 3 -39.82 1.54 7.48
N ALA A 4 -39.48 0.48 6.75
CA ALA A 4 -38.19 0.38 6.08
C ALA A 4 -38.18 1.44 4.97
N SER A 5 -37.45 2.53 5.22
CA SER A 5 -37.22 3.61 4.26
C SER A 5 -36.65 3.04 2.97
N ASN A 6 -37.38 3.31 1.89
CA ASN A 6 -37.15 2.84 0.54
C ASN A 6 -36.01 3.65 -0.13
N GLU A 7 -34.83 3.70 0.47
CA GLU A 7 -33.63 4.10 -0.25
C GLU A 7 -33.23 2.89 -1.11
N GLN A 8 -33.27 3.04 -2.43
CA GLN A 8 -32.68 2.07 -3.36
C GLN A 8 -31.29 1.74 -2.83
N SER A 9 -31.15 0.55 -2.24
CA SER A 9 -30.00 0.22 -1.40
C SER A 9 -28.79 0.16 -2.31
N SER A 10 -28.01 1.24 -2.33
CA SER A 10 -26.75 1.30 -3.04
C SER A 10 -25.72 0.35 -2.42
N ILE A 11 -26.03 -0.19 -1.24
CA ILE A 11 -25.34 -1.30 -0.58
C ILE A 11 -26.27 -2.51 -0.51
N ILE A 12 -25.81 -3.65 -1.02
CA ILE A 12 -26.51 -4.94 -0.99
C ILE A 12 -25.66 -5.99 -0.28
N ARG A 13 -26.30 -6.89 0.46
CA ARG A 13 -25.62 -8.05 1.09
C ARG A 13 -25.50 -9.17 0.06
N THR A 14 -24.28 -9.65 -0.16
CA THR A 14 -23.99 -10.79 -1.05
C THR A 14 -23.24 -11.88 -0.29
N GLU A 15 -22.92 -12.99 -0.96
CA GLU A 15 -22.02 -14.05 -0.44
C GLU A 15 -20.64 -13.53 -0.01
N ARG A 16 -20.23 -12.35 -0.50
CA ARG A 16 -18.94 -11.69 -0.16
C ARG A 16 -19.09 -10.66 0.96
N GLY A 17 -20.30 -10.45 1.48
CA GLY A 17 -20.63 -9.41 2.45
C GLY A 17 -21.25 -8.16 1.81
N LEU A 18 -21.10 -7.02 2.49
CA LEU A 18 -21.72 -5.74 2.09
C LEU A 18 -21.04 -5.18 0.85
N THR A 19 -21.77 -5.14 -0.26
CA THR A 19 -21.27 -4.83 -1.61
C THR A 19 -21.97 -3.60 -2.18
N ILE A 20 -21.23 -2.72 -2.86
CA ILE A 20 -21.78 -1.55 -3.54
C ILE A 20 -22.49 -2.01 -4.83
N THR A 21 -23.77 -1.67 -4.96
CA THR A 21 -24.65 -2.02 -6.07
C THR A 21 -24.03 -1.64 -7.43
N GLY A 22 -24.11 -2.58 -8.37
CA GLY A 22 -23.53 -2.43 -9.71
C GLY A 22 -22.02 -2.67 -9.77
N THR A 23 -21.39 -3.09 -8.67
CA THR A 23 -19.95 -3.38 -8.61
C THR A 23 -19.68 -4.69 -7.89
N ARG A 24 -18.42 -5.15 -7.94
CA ARG A 24 -17.90 -6.23 -7.07
C ARG A 24 -17.14 -5.68 -5.85
N ILE A 25 -17.27 -4.38 -5.57
CA ILE A 25 -16.49 -3.68 -4.55
C ILE A 25 -17.28 -3.77 -3.24
N THR A 26 -16.62 -4.28 -2.21
CA THR A 26 -17.19 -4.40 -0.87
C THR A 26 -16.93 -3.13 -0.06
N LEU A 27 -17.72 -2.92 0.99
CA LEU A 27 -17.42 -1.87 1.97
C LEU A 27 -16.07 -2.10 2.66
N TYR A 28 -15.63 -3.36 2.76
CA TYR A 28 -14.33 -3.72 3.32
C TYR A 28 -13.18 -3.21 2.44
N ASP A 29 -13.33 -3.25 1.11
CA ASP A 29 -12.35 -2.65 0.19
C ASP A 29 -12.25 -1.14 0.40
N VAL A 30 -13.38 -0.45 0.63
CA VAL A 30 -13.40 0.99 0.95
C VAL A 30 -12.74 1.25 2.31
N MET A 31 -12.99 0.40 3.30
CA MET A 31 -12.41 0.47 4.64
C MET A 31 -10.88 0.37 4.63
N ASP A 32 -10.30 -0.49 3.78
CA ASP A 32 -8.83 -0.59 3.63
C ASP A 32 -8.20 0.77 3.28
N TYR A 33 -8.81 1.51 2.34
CA TYR A 33 -8.33 2.83 1.96
C TYR A 33 -8.62 3.90 3.02
N LEU A 34 -9.75 3.82 3.72
CA LEU A 34 -10.06 4.73 4.82
C LEU A 34 -9.07 4.57 5.99
N LYS A 35 -8.74 3.32 6.35
CA LYS A 35 -7.73 3.02 7.38
C LYS A 35 -6.34 3.48 6.97
N ALA A 36 -6.04 3.43 5.67
CA ALA A 36 -4.83 4.01 5.10
C ALA A 36 -4.87 5.55 4.95
N GLN A 37 -5.93 6.21 5.44
CA GLN A 37 -6.13 7.67 5.45
C GLN A 37 -6.19 8.31 4.04
N TYR A 38 -6.71 7.56 3.07
CA TYR A 38 -6.87 8.08 1.71
C TYR A 38 -8.08 9.04 1.66
N PRO A 39 -7.96 10.19 0.97
CA PRO A 39 -9.09 11.08 0.79
C PRO A 39 -10.15 10.41 -0.11
N PRO A 40 -11.46 10.64 0.11
CA PRO A 40 -12.55 10.00 -0.64
C PRO A 40 -12.42 10.07 -2.17
N LYS A 41 -11.91 11.19 -2.69
CA LYS A 41 -11.66 11.39 -4.12
C LYS A 41 -10.67 10.36 -4.69
N LEU A 42 -9.62 10.06 -3.93
CA LEU A 42 -8.61 9.08 -4.32
C LEU A 42 -9.14 7.65 -4.19
N ILE A 43 -9.92 7.37 -3.15
CA ILE A 43 -10.59 6.06 -2.97
C ILE A 43 -11.48 5.76 -4.18
N ARG A 44 -12.31 6.73 -4.57
CA ARG A 44 -13.17 6.66 -5.75
C ARG A 44 -12.37 6.32 -7.01
N GLU A 45 -11.26 7.03 -7.25
CA GLU A 45 -10.41 6.80 -8.42
C GLU A 45 -9.71 5.44 -8.40
N LYS A 46 -9.24 4.98 -7.24
CA LYS A 46 -8.59 3.66 -7.08
C LYS A 46 -9.55 2.50 -7.27
N LEU A 47 -10.78 2.67 -6.78
CA LEU A 47 -11.82 1.64 -6.86
C LEU A 47 -12.68 1.75 -8.12
N GLY A 48 -12.52 2.81 -8.93
CA GLY A 48 -13.34 3.01 -10.14
C GLY A 48 -14.82 3.26 -9.83
N LEU A 49 -15.12 3.88 -8.68
CA LEU A 49 -16.48 4.20 -8.26
C LEU A 49 -16.96 5.51 -8.86
N ASN A 50 -18.27 5.67 -8.99
CA ASN A 50 -18.86 6.99 -9.25
C ASN A 50 -19.08 7.78 -7.94
N ASN A 51 -19.48 9.05 -8.05
CA ASN A 51 -19.67 9.91 -6.88
C ASN A 51 -20.79 9.43 -5.95
N GLU A 52 -21.90 8.94 -6.50
CA GLU A 52 -23.04 8.46 -5.71
C GLU A 52 -22.65 7.23 -4.90
N GLN A 53 -21.95 6.28 -5.53
CA GLN A 53 -21.46 5.05 -4.91
C GLN A 53 -20.51 5.30 -3.75
N ILE A 54 -19.51 6.18 -3.92
CA ILE A 54 -18.57 6.48 -2.83
C ILE A 54 -19.28 7.23 -1.70
N CYS A 55 -20.17 8.19 -2.01
CA CYS A 55 -20.92 8.91 -0.99
C CYS A 55 -21.84 7.97 -0.20
N SER A 56 -22.57 7.09 -0.89
CA SER A 56 -23.39 6.08 -0.23
C SER A 56 -22.58 5.11 0.62
N ALA A 57 -21.43 4.65 0.13
CA ALA A 57 -20.56 3.76 0.90
C ALA A 57 -20.07 4.43 2.19
N LEU A 58 -19.61 5.68 2.10
CA LEU A 58 -19.17 6.45 3.28
C LEU A 58 -20.30 6.72 4.27
N ALA A 59 -21.48 7.09 3.77
CA ALA A 59 -22.65 7.33 4.62
C ALA A 59 -23.09 6.04 5.35
N TYR A 60 -23.09 4.90 4.65
CA TYR A 60 -23.43 3.60 5.25
C TYR A 60 -22.41 3.19 6.31
N ILE A 61 -21.12 3.33 6.02
CA ILE A 61 -20.04 3.01 6.97
C ILE A 61 -20.16 3.88 8.23
N GLU A 62 -20.46 5.17 8.09
CA GLU A 62 -20.60 6.06 9.24
C GLU A 62 -21.85 5.72 10.09
N THR A 63 -22.96 5.40 9.44
CA THR A 63 -24.22 5.02 10.11
C THR A 63 -24.11 3.69 10.84
N HIS A 64 -23.40 2.71 10.26
CA HIS A 64 -23.29 1.34 10.77
C HIS A 64 -21.87 0.99 11.25
N ARG A 65 -21.14 2.00 11.74
CA ARG A 65 -19.70 1.91 12.00
C ARG A 65 -19.29 0.71 12.84
N THR A 66 -20.00 0.43 13.94
CA THR A 66 -19.67 -0.66 14.85
C THR A 66 -19.84 -2.03 14.21
N GLU A 67 -20.93 -2.22 13.46
CA GLU A 67 -21.25 -3.49 12.80
C GLU A 67 -20.28 -3.75 11.63
N VAL A 68 -20.05 -2.73 10.79
CA VAL A 68 -19.14 -2.82 9.65
C VAL A 68 -17.71 -3.05 10.10
N GLU A 69 -17.25 -2.39 11.17
CA GLU A 69 -15.91 -2.61 11.72
C GLU A 69 -15.76 -4.03 12.27
N ALA A 70 -16.76 -4.56 12.97
CA ALA A 70 -16.70 -5.92 13.50
C ALA A 70 -16.56 -6.96 12.38
N GLU A 71 -17.41 -6.87 11.35
CA GLU A 71 -17.32 -7.76 10.18
C GLU A 71 -16.00 -7.59 9.43
N TYR A 72 -15.50 -6.35 9.32
CA TYR A 72 -14.21 -6.07 8.69
C TYR A 72 -13.06 -6.77 9.43
N GLN A 73 -13.04 -6.71 10.76
CA GLN A 73 -12.01 -7.38 11.56
C GLN A 73 -12.07 -8.91 11.43
N GLU A 74 -13.28 -9.49 11.40
CA GLU A 74 -13.46 -10.93 11.14
C GLU A 74 -12.92 -11.34 9.76
N CYS A 75 -13.19 -10.53 8.72
CA CYS A 75 -12.65 -10.76 7.37
C CYS A 75 -11.12 -10.73 7.36
N LEU A 76 -10.50 -9.75 8.03
CA LEU A 76 -9.04 -9.65 8.13
C LEU A 76 -8.42 -10.85 8.85
N GLN A 77 -9.02 -11.27 9.97
CA GLN A 77 -8.56 -12.42 10.73
C GLN A 77 -8.62 -13.69 9.87
N THR A 78 -9.77 -13.95 9.25
CA THR A 78 -9.96 -15.12 8.37
C THR A 78 -8.95 -15.11 7.23
N ALA A 79 -8.72 -13.96 6.59
CA ALA A 79 -7.74 -13.83 5.52
C ALA A 79 -6.31 -14.10 5.99
N ALA A 80 -5.95 -13.64 7.20
CA ALA A 80 -4.65 -13.89 7.79
C ALA A 80 -4.45 -15.38 8.13
N GLU A 81 -5.46 -16.03 8.69
CA GLU A 81 -5.43 -17.46 9.00
C GLU A 81 -5.28 -18.32 7.73
N ILE A 82 -6.06 -18.04 6.69
CA ILE A 82 -5.96 -18.70 5.39
C ILE A 82 -4.57 -18.51 4.80
N ARG A 83 -4.04 -17.28 4.85
CA ARG A 83 -2.69 -16.98 4.35
C ARG A 83 -1.64 -17.78 5.10
N GLN A 84 -1.65 -17.77 6.43
CA GLN A 84 -0.70 -18.51 7.26
C GLN A 84 -0.75 -20.01 6.98
N TYR A 85 -1.96 -20.57 6.88
CA TYR A 85 -2.16 -21.98 6.55
C TYR A 85 -1.49 -22.35 5.22
N TRP A 86 -1.68 -21.56 4.18
CA TRP A 86 -1.09 -21.83 2.87
C TRP A 86 0.40 -21.53 2.81
N GLU A 87 0.89 -20.51 3.51
CA GLU A 87 2.32 -20.20 3.61
C GLU A 87 3.08 -21.36 4.25
N GLU A 88 2.56 -21.90 5.35
CA GLU A 88 3.18 -23.05 6.02
C GLU A 88 3.17 -24.29 5.14
N ARG A 89 2.02 -24.59 4.53
CA ARG A 89 1.90 -25.77 3.65
C ARG A 89 2.74 -25.65 2.38
N ASN A 90 2.93 -24.43 1.87
CA ASN A 90 3.74 -24.20 0.69
C ASN A 90 5.23 -24.11 1.02
N ARG A 91 5.63 -23.96 2.29
CA ARG A 91 7.04 -23.86 2.72
C ARG A 91 7.88 -25.02 2.21
N GLU A 92 7.45 -26.26 2.46
CA GLU A 92 8.17 -27.46 2.02
C GLU A 92 8.21 -27.59 0.50
N ARG A 93 7.09 -27.27 -0.17
CA ARG A 93 7.01 -27.32 -1.64
C ARG A 93 7.95 -26.30 -2.27
N PHE A 94 8.01 -25.09 -1.75
CA PHE A 94 8.93 -24.06 -2.22
C PHE A 94 10.39 -24.42 -1.93
N ALA A 95 10.69 -24.99 -0.76
CA ALA A 95 12.02 -25.49 -0.45
C ALA A 95 12.46 -26.57 -1.45
N LYS A 96 11.57 -27.52 -1.76
CA LYS A 96 11.82 -28.56 -2.78
C LYS A 96 12.02 -27.98 -4.17
N ILE A 97 11.18 -27.03 -4.60
CA ILE A 97 11.33 -26.36 -5.90
C ILE A 97 12.66 -25.59 -5.96
N ALA A 98 13.07 -24.95 -4.87
CA ALA A 98 14.33 -24.22 -4.79
C ALA A 98 15.55 -25.16 -4.85
N SER A 99 15.47 -26.37 -4.29
CA SER A 99 16.54 -27.37 -4.37
C SER A 99 16.58 -28.12 -5.71
N MET A 100 15.52 -28.07 -6.51
CA MET A 100 15.50 -28.73 -7.81
C MET A 100 16.49 -28.07 -8.79
N PRO A 101 17.25 -28.87 -9.54
CA PRO A 101 18.16 -28.32 -10.54
C PRO A 101 17.38 -27.55 -11.61
N PRO A 102 18.01 -26.54 -12.24
CA PRO A 102 17.44 -25.86 -13.39
C PRO A 102 17.00 -26.86 -14.45
N LYS A 103 15.87 -26.60 -15.13
CA LYS A 103 15.52 -27.39 -16.30
C LYS A 103 16.60 -27.19 -17.37
N PRO A 104 17.13 -28.28 -17.98
CA PRO A 104 18.11 -28.16 -19.04
C PRO A 104 17.51 -27.37 -20.22
N GLY A 105 18.33 -26.52 -20.86
CA GLY A 105 17.90 -25.65 -21.96
C GLY A 105 17.36 -24.27 -21.54
N GLN A 106 17.34 -23.96 -20.25
CA GLN A 106 16.93 -22.64 -19.72
C GLN A 106 18.11 -21.77 -19.24
N GLU A 107 19.35 -22.19 -19.49
CA GLU A 107 20.57 -21.56 -18.98
C GLU A 107 20.70 -20.12 -19.47
N ALA A 108 20.48 -19.88 -20.77
CA ALA A 108 20.55 -18.55 -21.37
C ALA A 108 19.47 -17.59 -20.81
N LEU A 109 18.26 -18.08 -20.58
CA LEU A 109 17.18 -17.29 -19.98
C LEU A 109 17.50 -16.93 -18.52
N ARG A 110 18.01 -17.90 -17.75
CA ARG A 110 18.43 -17.66 -16.36
C ARG A 110 19.60 -16.70 -16.26
N ALA A 111 20.57 -16.78 -17.17
CA ALA A 111 21.69 -15.84 -17.23
C ALA A 111 21.20 -14.40 -17.47
N LYS A 112 20.27 -14.20 -18.40
CA LYS A 112 19.63 -12.88 -18.61
C LYS A 112 18.89 -12.38 -17.37
N LEU A 113 18.14 -13.26 -16.71
CA LEU A 113 17.41 -12.91 -15.47
C LEU A 113 18.38 -12.53 -14.34
N GLN A 114 19.49 -13.25 -14.17
CA GLN A 114 20.50 -12.92 -13.16
C GLN A 114 21.16 -11.57 -13.45
N ALA A 115 21.52 -11.29 -14.69
CA ALA A 115 22.08 -9.99 -15.07
C ALA A 115 21.11 -8.83 -14.76
N TRP A 116 19.81 -9.03 -14.99
CA TRP A 116 18.77 -8.06 -14.63
C TRP A 116 18.67 -7.85 -13.11
N LYS A 117 18.66 -8.94 -12.34
CA LYS A 117 18.64 -8.87 -10.86
C LYS A 117 19.85 -8.10 -10.32
N THR A 118 21.04 -8.40 -10.82
CA THR A 118 22.28 -7.70 -10.40
C THR A 118 22.21 -6.22 -10.73
N ARG A 119 21.72 -5.86 -11.92
CA ARG A 119 21.53 -4.45 -12.31
C ARG A 119 20.54 -3.73 -11.40
N ALA A 120 19.38 -4.33 -11.14
CA ALA A 120 18.37 -3.76 -10.26
C ALA A 120 18.91 -3.57 -8.82
N LEU A 121 19.69 -4.54 -8.33
CA LEU A 121 20.33 -4.46 -7.02
C LEU A 121 21.42 -3.40 -6.95
N ALA A 122 22.24 -3.25 -7.99
CA ALA A 122 23.24 -2.19 -8.07
C ALA A 122 22.60 -0.80 -8.09
N GLN A 123 21.53 -0.64 -8.86
CA GLN A 123 20.79 0.62 -8.93
C GLN A 123 20.14 0.99 -7.60
N SER A 124 19.50 0.03 -6.91
CA SER A 124 18.90 0.29 -5.60
C SER A 124 19.95 0.61 -4.53
N ARG A 125 21.12 -0.06 -4.55
CA ARG A 125 22.25 0.28 -3.67
C ARG A 125 22.79 1.69 -3.94
N GLN A 126 22.93 2.07 -5.21
CA GLN A 126 23.40 3.41 -5.57
C GLN A 126 22.42 4.51 -5.14
N LEU A 127 21.12 4.29 -5.32
CA LEU A 127 20.08 5.21 -4.84
C LEU A 127 20.12 5.33 -3.30
N ARG A 128 20.30 4.22 -2.60
CA ARG A 128 20.42 4.22 -1.13
C ARG A 128 21.66 4.98 -0.65
N SER A 129 22.83 4.72 -1.25
CA SER A 129 24.07 5.45 -0.95
C SER A 129 23.93 6.94 -1.26
N ASN A 130 23.35 7.32 -2.40
CA ASN A 130 23.08 8.72 -2.71
C ASN A 130 22.14 9.38 -1.70
N SER A 131 21.10 8.67 -1.23
CA SER A 131 20.20 9.19 -0.20
C SER A 131 20.90 9.36 1.16
N GLU A 132 21.80 8.45 1.53
CA GLU A 132 22.60 8.52 2.76
C GLU A 132 23.60 9.68 2.70
N LEU A 133 24.24 9.89 1.55
CA LEU A 133 25.11 11.05 1.34
C LEU A 133 24.32 12.35 1.47
N LEU A 134 23.19 12.50 0.77
CA LEU A 134 22.35 13.72 0.85
C LEU A 134 21.88 14.00 2.28
N ASN A 135 21.51 12.96 3.03
CA ASN A 135 21.13 13.10 4.45
C ASN A 135 22.31 13.53 5.33
N ASN A 136 23.51 13.00 5.08
CA ASN A 136 24.73 13.36 5.81
C ASN A 136 25.21 14.80 5.50
N TRP A 137 25.09 15.25 4.24
CA TRP A 137 25.35 16.64 3.85
C TRP A 137 24.32 17.61 4.47
N GLY A 138 23.06 17.17 4.64
CA GLY A 138 22.00 17.90 5.35
C GLY A 138 22.24 18.05 6.85
N THR A 139 22.86 17.05 7.50
CA THR A 139 23.24 17.14 8.92
C THR A 139 24.51 17.97 9.13
N LEU A 140 25.51 17.83 8.25
CA LEU A 140 26.74 18.64 8.30
C LEU A 140 26.49 20.13 8.00
N SER A 141 25.47 20.45 7.19
CA SER A 141 25.05 21.84 6.97
C SER A 141 24.29 22.43 8.16
N ASN A 142 23.70 21.61 9.05
CA ASN A 142 23.10 22.10 10.30
C ASN A 142 24.13 22.24 11.44
N GLU A 143 25.22 21.46 11.45
CA GLU A 143 26.31 21.61 12.42
C GLU A 143 27.40 22.63 11.98
N GLY A 144 27.47 22.97 10.69
CA GLY A 144 28.46 23.90 10.12
C GLY A 144 28.04 25.36 10.00
N LEU A 145 26.80 25.73 10.33
CA LEU A 145 26.32 27.13 10.22
C LEU A 145 26.69 28.04 11.40
N MET A 146 27.60 27.62 12.29
CA MET A 146 28.15 28.48 13.35
C MET A 146 29.62 28.90 13.14
N GLN A 147 30.21 28.72 11.96
CA GLN A 147 31.59 29.18 11.70
C GLN A 147 31.84 30.00 10.42
N TYR A 148 30.82 30.38 9.67
CA TYR A 148 30.99 31.30 8.52
C TYR A 148 30.19 32.61 8.66
N LEU A 149 30.07 33.13 9.89
CA LEU A 149 29.51 34.47 10.16
C LEU A 149 30.49 35.44 10.81
N LEU A 150 31.79 35.14 10.81
CA LEU A 150 32.85 36.11 11.14
C LEU A 150 33.89 36.12 10.02
N ILE A 151 33.72 37.02 9.05
CA ILE A 151 34.74 37.97 8.54
C ILE A 151 34.03 38.80 7.46
N LYS A 152 33.52 39.95 7.88
CA LYS A 152 33.35 41.20 7.13
C LYS A 152 33.34 42.33 8.17
N PRO A 153 33.80 43.56 7.89
CA PRO A 153 34.69 44.08 6.84
C PRO A 153 35.85 44.91 7.49
N PRO A 154 36.53 45.84 6.78
CA PRO A 154 35.98 47.19 6.83
C PRO A 154 35.98 47.92 5.48
N ASP A 155 35.09 48.90 5.45
CA ASP A 155 34.87 49.88 4.40
C ASP A 155 36.15 50.62 4.00
N ASN A 156 36.29 50.93 2.71
CA ASN A 156 36.71 52.28 2.36
C ASN A 156 36.23 52.68 0.96
N TYR A 157 35.63 53.86 0.93
CA TYR A 157 35.22 54.63 -0.22
C TYR A 157 36.41 54.93 -1.15
N SER A 158 36.21 54.80 -2.47
CA SER A 158 36.25 55.91 -3.44
C SER A 158 35.92 55.43 -4.86
#